data_AF-A0A9Q2NPI2-F1
#
_entry.id   AF-A0A9Q2NPI2-F1
#
_cell.length_a   1.000
_cell.length_b   1.000
_cell.length_c   1.000
_cell.angle_alpha   90.00
_cell.angle_beta   90.00
_cell.angle_gamma   90.00
#
_symmetry.space_group_name_H-M   'P 1'
#
loop_
_entity.id
_entity.type
_entity.pdbx_description
1 polymer ?
#
loop_
_entity_poly.entity_id
_entity_poly.type
_entity_poly.pdbx_seq_one_letter_code
_entity_poly.pdbx_strand_id
1 'polypeptide(L)'
;MTEAEVAAALQDSFWLAADQLLMFHTNPWELDEALEAAGYQMGPCAAMDLLGLDVVLDRRHGAASPILPRMVAEGRMGKKGGVGHYRYPGGGGAVIDPLIEDLILEEAWFAKVTRHDLSDAELVARMQAAQAAAVGQLLGQGAQPEVVRRACRTALHAP
;
A
#
# COMPACT_ATOMS: atom_id res chain seq x y z
N MET A 1 10.76 21.88 -2.90
CA MET A 1 9.95 20.85 -2.22
C MET A 1 10.60 20.53 -0.88
N THR A 2 9.82 20.49 0.18
CA THR A 2 10.28 20.06 1.50
C THR A 2 10.43 18.53 1.54
N GLU A 3 11.17 18.02 2.51
CA GLU A 3 11.29 16.57 2.70
C GLU A 3 9.94 15.91 3.01
N ALA A 4 9.09 16.58 3.79
CA ALA A 4 7.76 16.08 4.12
C ALA A 4 6.88 15.94 2.87
N GLU A 5 6.93 16.92 1.95
CA GLU A 5 6.21 16.87 0.68
C GLU A 5 6.70 15.71 -0.20
N VAL A 6 8.03 15.50 -0.29
CA VAL A 6 8.63 14.41 -1.06
C VAL A 6 8.24 13.05 -0.48
N ALA A 7 8.33 12.89 0.84
CA ALA A 7 7.96 11.65 1.52
C ALA A 7 6.47 11.34 1.37
N ALA A 8 5.61 12.35 1.51
CA ALA A 8 4.17 12.18 1.32
C ALA A 8 3.84 11.73 -0.10
N ALA A 9 4.40 12.38 -1.13
CA ALA A 9 4.16 12.03 -2.53
C ALA A 9 4.62 10.61 -2.90
N LEU A 10 5.81 10.21 -2.41
CA LEU A 10 6.30 8.84 -2.60
C LEU A 10 5.37 7.83 -1.93
N GLN A 11 5.01 8.08 -0.68
CA GLN A 11 4.14 7.20 0.09
C GLN A 11 2.76 7.07 -0.55
N ASP A 12 2.15 8.17 -1.02
CA ASP A 12 0.86 8.17 -1.72
C ASP A 12 0.94 7.35 -3.02
N SER A 13 2.03 7.46 -3.78
CA SER A 13 2.25 6.65 -4.99
C SER A 13 2.41 5.16 -4.68
N PHE A 14 3.10 4.81 -3.60
CA PHE A 14 3.30 3.42 -3.17
C PHE A 14 1.99 2.74 -2.78
N TRP A 15 1.21 3.46 -2.00
CA TRP A 15 -0.14 3.12 -1.59
C TRP A 15 -1.13 3.00 -2.74
N LEU A 16 -1.03 3.88 -3.73
CA LEU A 16 -1.81 3.80 -4.96
C LEU A 16 -1.48 2.54 -5.76
N ALA A 17 -0.20 2.23 -5.94
CA ALA A 17 0.24 1.04 -6.65
C ALA A 17 -0.23 -0.24 -5.95
N ALA A 18 -0.12 -0.30 -4.62
CA ALA A 18 -0.60 -1.42 -3.83
C ALA A 18 -2.10 -1.64 -4.01
N ASP A 19 -2.92 -0.59 -3.90
CA ASP A 19 -4.37 -0.64 -4.07
C ASP A 19 -4.77 -1.18 -5.46
N GLN A 20 -4.04 -0.81 -6.51
CA GLN A 20 -4.23 -1.40 -7.85
C GLN A 20 -3.87 -2.89 -7.87
N LEU A 21 -2.72 -3.29 -7.31
CA LEU A 21 -2.34 -4.70 -7.31
C LEU A 21 -3.36 -5.57 -6.54
N LEU A 22 -3.87 -5.08 -5.40
CA LEU A 22 -4.93 -5.77 -4.65
C LEU A 22 -6.20 -5.95 -5.48
N MET A 23 -6.63 -4.90 -6.18
CA MET A 23 -7.84 -4.93 -6.99
C MET A 23 -7.78 -5.93 -8.15
N PHE A 24 -6.60 -6.11 -8.76
CA PHE A 24 -6.45 -6.85 -10.01
C PHE A 24 -5.75 -8.21 -9.87
N HIS A 25 -4.90 -8.40 -8.86
CA HIS A 25 -3.85 -9.42 -8.96
C HIS A 25 -3.53 -10.22 -7.69
N THR A 26 -3.77 -9.69 -6.49
CA THR A 26 -3.20 -10.30 -5.28
C THR A 26 -3.99 -9.96 -4.02
N ASN A 27 -3.64 -10.61 -2.92
CA ASN A 27 -4.14 -10.30 -1.58
C ASN A 27 -3.06 -9.60 -0.73
N PRO A 28 -3.43 -8.97 0.42
CA PRO A 28 -2.50 -8.15 1.19
C PRO A 28 -1.21 -8.85 1.66
N TRP A 29 -1.33 -10.08 2.14
CA TRP A 29 -0.18 -10.84 2.66
C TRP A 29 0.78 -11.27 1.56
N GLU A 30 0.29 -11.67 0.39
CA GLU A 30 1.13 -12.06 -0.75
C GLU A 30 1.96 -10.86 -1.24
N LEU A 31 1.34 -9.68 -1.35
CA LEU A 31 2.04 -8.45 -1.77
C LEU A 31 3.11 -8.02 -0.75
N ASP A 32 2.76 -8.03 0.54
CA ASP A 32 3.70 -7.68 1.60
C ASP A 32 4.85 -8.69 1.66
N GLU A 33 4.57 -10.00 1.63
CA GLU A 33 5.58 -11.06 1.65
C GLU A 33 6.51 -10.98 0.42
N ALA A 34 5.98 -10.73 -0.77
CA ALA A 34 6.79 -10.56 -1.98
C ALA A 34 7.75 -9.35 -1.86
N LEU A 35 7.29 -8.23 -1.30
CA LEU A 35 8.14 -7.06 -1.10
C LEU A 35 9.17 -7.25 0.02
N GLU A 36 8.80 -7.90 1.11
CA GLU A 36 9.72 -8.24 2.19
C GLU A 36 10.82 -9.20 1.69
N ALA A 37 10.46 -10.19 0.87
CA ALA A 37 11.42 -11.07 0.19
C ALA A 37 12.35 -10.31 -0.77
N ALA A 38 11.88 -9.20 -1.35
CA ALA A 38 12.67 -8.30 -2.18
C ALA A 38 13.54 -7.30 -1.37
N GLY A 39 13.50 -7.37 -0.03
CA GLY A 39 14.36 -6.59 0.87
C GLY A 39 13.71 -5.34 1.45
N TYR A 40 12.41 -5.12 1.27
CA TYR A 40 11.69 -4.07 2.00
C TYR A 40 11.58 -4.45 3.48
N GLN A 41 11.67 -3.47 4.38
CA GLN A 41 11.53 -3.75 5.81
C GLN A 41 10.08 -4.05 6.24
N MET A 42 9.11 -3.58 5.44
CA MET A 42 7.68 -3.75 5.69
C MET A 42 6.92 -3.48 4.39
N GLY A 43 5.95 -4.34 4.09
CA GLY A 43 5.08 -4.16 2.93
C GLY A 43 4.05 -3.00 3.09
N PRO A 44 3.44 -2.57 1.98
CA PRO A 44 2.49 -1.46 1.95
C PRO A 44 1.25 -1.68 2.83
N CYS A 45 0.72 -2.90 2.91
CA CYS A 45 -0.51 -3.17 3.64
C CYS A 45 -0.29 -3.06 5.15
N ALA A 46 0.77 -3.68 5.67
CA ALA A 46 1.18 -3.53 7.06
C ALA A 46 1.54 -2.07 7.42
N ALA A 47 2.20 -1.35 6.50
CA ALA A 47 2.53 0.07 6.70
C ALA A 47 1.28 0.96 6.76
N MET A 48 0.27 0.70 5.92
CA MET A 48 -1.02 1.41 5.97
C MET A 48 -1.77 1.12 7.28
N ASP A 49 -1.77 -0.13 7.74
CA ASP A 49 -2.40 -0.50 9.01
C ASP A 49 -1.71 0.16 10.22
N LEU A 50 -0.39 0.35 10.15
CA LEU A 50 0.36 1.05 11.19
C LEU A 50 -0.02 2.54 11.28
N LEU A 51 -0.24 3.20 10.15
CA LEU A 51 -0.66 4.61 10.11
C LEU A 51 -2.13 4.78 10.52
N GLY A 52 -3.00 3.87 10.07
CA GLY A 52 -4.44 3.94 10.21
C GLY A 52 -5.14 4.20 8.88
N LEU A 53 -6.09 3.33 8.53
CA LEU A 53 -6.70 3.31 7.19
C LEU A 53 -7.60 4.51 6.90
N ASP A 54 -8.23 5.08 7.92
CA ASP A 54 -8.97 6.34 7.84
C ASP A 54 -8.05 7.52 7.50
N VAL A 55 -6.85 7.57 8.09
CA VAL A 55 -5.84 8.60 7.78
C VAL A 55 -5.31 8.43 6.36
N VAL A 56 -5.07 7.19 5.94
CA VAL A 56 -4.66 6.88 4.55
C VAL A 56 -5.76 7.33 3.58
N LEU A 57 -7.03 7.05 3.89
CA LEU A 57 -8.17 7.43 3.05
C LEU A 57 -8.33 8.95 2.95
N ASP A 58 -8.19 9.69 4.05
CA ASP A 58 -8.30 11.16 4.06
C ASP A 58 -7.18 11.83 3.24
N ARG A 59 -5.95 11.29 3.31
CA ARG A 59 -4.79 11.78 2.54
C ARG A 59 -4.95 11.59 1.04
N ARG A 60 -5.55 10.48 0.61
CA ARG A 60 -5.85 10.23 -0.80
C ARG A 60 -7.13 10.98 -1.13
N HIS A 61 -7.05 12.14 -1.80
CA HIS A 61 -8.19 12.92 -2.29
C HIS A 61 -9.07 12.14 -3.33
N GLY A 62 -9.63 11.00 -2.92
CA GLY A 62 -10.17 9.93 -3.75
C GLY A 62 -9.30 8.66 -3.70
N ALA A 63 -9.92 7.52 -3.38
CA ALA A 63 -9.28 6.20 -3.51
C ALA A 63 -9.28 5.75 -4.98
N ALA A 64 -8.24 5.03 -5.39
CA ALA A 64 -8.14 4.52 -6.77
C ALA A 64 -8.96 3.25 -6.97
N SER A 65 -9.28 2.55 -5.89
CA SER A 65 -10.22 1.45 -5.85
C SER A 65 -11.28 1.68 -4.75
N PRO A 66 -12.41 0.95 -4.80
CA PRO A 66 -13.41 0.98 -3.73
C PRO A 66 -13.00 0.18 -2.47
N ILE A 67 -11.85 -0.51 -2.48
CA ILE A 67 -11.38 -1.37 -1.38
C ILE A 67 -11.17 -0.56 -0.09
N LEU A 68 -10.28 0.44 -0.11
CA LEU A 68 -9.96 1.23 1.09
C LEU A 68 -11.18 1.98 1.68
N PRO A 69 -12.03 2.66 0.87
CA PRO A 69 -13.28 3.24 1.38
C PRO A 69 -14.16 2.22 2.08
N ARG A 70 -14.33 1.02 1.50
CA ARG A 70 -15.16 -0.03 2.10
C ARG A 70 -14.54 -0.58 3.38
N MET A 71 -13.23 -0.79 3.42
CA MET A 71 -12.51 -1.19 4.63
C MET A 71 -12.80 -0.23 5.79
N VAL A 72 -12.65 1.08 5.56
CA VAL A 72 -12.91 2.10 6.59
C VAL A 72 -14.39 2.11 7.00
N ALA A 73 -15.32 1.97 6.05
CA ALA A 73 -16.76 1.91 6.32
C ALA A 73 -17.16 0.69 7.16
N GLU A 74 -16.48 -0.46 7.00
CA GLU A 74 -16.67 -1.67 7.80
C GLU A 74 -15.92 -1.66 9.14
N GLY A 75 -15.27 -0.54 9.49
CA GLY A 75 -14.58 -0.40 10.77
C GLY A 75 -13.15 -0.97 10.80
N ARG A 76 -12.57 -1.31 9.64
CA ARG A 76 -11.16 -1.68 9.52
C ARG A 76 -10.31 -0.41 9.62
N MET A 77 -9.82 -0.12 10.82
CA MET A 77 -9.06 1.10 11.12
C MET A 77 -7.53 0.89 11.15
N GLY A 78 -7.06 -0.32 10.85
CA GLY A 78 -5.67 -0.71 11.00
C GLY A 78 -5.35 -1.16 12.44
N LYS A 79 -4.06 -1.08 12.80
CA LYS A 79 -3.55 -1.57 14.09
C LYS A 79 -4.21 -0.91 15.29
N LYS A 80 -4.61 0.37 15.17
CA LYS A 80 -5.33 1.11 16.22
C LYS A 80 -6.74 0.56 16.50
N GLY A 81 -7.38 -0.05 15.50
CA GLY A 81 -8.70 -0.67 15.62
C GLY A 81 -8.65 -2.18 15.86
N GLY A 82 -7.45 -2.77 15.92
CA GLY A 82 -7.27 -4.22 16.02
C GLY A 82 -7.52 -4.99 14.72
N VAL A 83 -7.96 -4.31 13.65
CA VAL A 83 -8.23 -4.92 12.34
C VAL A 83 -8.07 -3.88 11.22
N GLY A 84 -7.39 -4.27 10.15
CA GLY A 84 -7.07 -3.50 8.95
C GLY A 84 -7.01 -4.41 7.72
N HIS A 85 -5.91 -4.39 6.98
CA HIS A 85 -5.54 -5.47 6.06
C HIS A 85 -5.25 -6.78 6.83
N TYR A 86 -4.78 -6.65 8.07
CA TYR A 86 -4.54 -7.76 8.98
C TYR A 86 -5.39 -7.64 10.25
N ARG A 87 -5.50 -8.74 11.01
CA ARG A 87 -5.97 -8.72 12.40
C ARG A 87 -4.79 -8.58 13.35
N TYR A 88 -5.05 -7.91 14.48
CA TYR A 88 -4.06 -7.64 15.52
C TYR A 88 -4.60 -8.05 16.90
N PRO A 89 -4.67 -9.35 17.20
CA PRO A 89 -5.19 -9.84 18.47
C PRO A 89 -4.25 -9.47 19.63
N GLY A 90 -4.73 -8.63 20.56
CA GLY A 90 -4.09 -8.44 21.88
C GLY A 90 -2.65 -7.91 21.86
N GLY A 91 -2.25 -7.15 20.84
CA GLY A 91 -0.88 -6.62 20.71
C GLY A 91 0.13 -7.60 20.08
N GLY A 92 -0.33 -8.76 19.60
CA GLY A 92 0.45 -9.64 18.74
C GLY A 92 0.80 -9.02 17.39
N GLY A 93 1.65 -9.71 16.63
CA GLY A 93 1.97 -9.35 15.24
C GLY A 93 0.76 -9.41 14.31
N ALA A 94 0.97 -9.04 13.05
CA ALA A 94 -0.06 -9.13 12.01
C ALA A 94 -0.49 -10.60 11.82
N VAL A 95 -1.80 -10.84 11.74
CA VAL A 95 -2.40 -12.15 11.45
C VAL A 95 -3.30 -12.00 10.23
N ILE A 96 -3.21 -12.94 9.29
CA ILE A 96 -4.06 -13.00 8.10
C ILE A 96 -5.55 -12.97 8.51
N ASP A 97 -6.32 -12.19 7.77
CA ASP A 97 -7.77 -12.09 7.89
C ASP A 97 -8.44 -12.50 6.58
N PRO A 98 -9.01 -13.71 6.47
CA PRO A 98 -9.68 -14.14 5.25
C PRO A 98 -10.80 -13.18 4.80
N LEU A 99 -11.42 -12.46 5.74
CA LEU A 99 -12.48 -11.51 5.42
C LEU A 99 -12.01 -10.31 4.59
N ILE A 100 -10.71 -9.96 4.60
CA ILE A 100 -10.21 -8.90 3.71
C ILE A 100 -10.12 -9.39 2.26
N GLU A 101 -9.80 -10.66 2.05
CA GLU A 101 -9.77 -11.25 0.71
C GLU A 101 -11.17 -11.32 0.13
N ASP A 102 -12.17 -11.76 0.91
CA ASP A 102 -13.58 -11.75 0.50
C ASP A 102 -14.01 -10.33 0.08
N LEU A 103 -13.69 -9.31 0.89
CA LEU A 103 -13.98 -7.90 0.57
C LEU A 103 -13.34 -7.47 -0.75
N ILE A 104 -12.05 -7.76 -0.97
CA ILE A 104 -11.34 -7.39 -2.20
C ILE A 104 -11.94 -8.11 -3.42
N LEU A 105 -12.26 -9.41 -3.30
CA LEU A 105 -12.88 -10.20 -4.36
C LEU A 105 -14.28 -9.68 -4.71
N GLU A 106 -15.07 -9.31 -3.71
CA GLU A 106 -16.38 -8.72 -3.91
C GLU A 106 -16.28 -7.35 -4.61
N GLU A 107 -15.36 -6.49 -4.19
CA GLU A 107 -15.13 -5.21 -4.84
C GLU A 107 -14.69 -5.38 -6.31
N ALA A 108 -13.79 -6.33 -6.57
CA ALA A 108 -13.40 -6.68 -7.94
C ALA A 108 -14.61 -7.14 -8.76
N TRP A 109 -15.47 -7.98 -8.18
CA TRP A 109 -16.69 -8.46 -8.81
C TRP A 109 -17.68 -7.31 -9.13
N PHE A 110 -17.98 -6.44 -8.16
CA PHE A 110 -18.87 -5.29 -8.36
C PHE A 110 -18.36 -4.33 -9.42
N ALA A 111 -17.03 -4.12 -9.46
CA ALA A 111 -16.37 -3.30 -10.47
C ALA A 111 -16.23 -4.00 -11.84
N LYS A 112 -16.67 -5.26 -11.97
CA LYS A 112 -16.53 -6.11 -13.17
C LYS A 112 -15.07 -6.29 -13.60
N VAL A 113 -14.17 -6.31 -12.63
CA VAL A 113 -12.75 -6.60 -12.83
C VAL A 113 -12.55 -8.11 -12.88
N THR A 114 -11.91 -8.58 -13.95
CA THR A 114 -11.42 -9.96 -14.02
C THR A 114 -10.01 -9.99 -13.43
N ARG A 115 -9.89 -10.59 -12.25
CA ARG A 115 -8.59 -10.79 -11.59
C ARG A 115 -7.77 -11.87 -12.29
N HIS A 116 -6.47 -11.67 -12.32
CA HIS A 116 -5.51 -12.69 -12.70
C HIS A 116 -4.25 -12.54 -11.85
N ASP A 117 -3.75 -13.67 -11.37
CA ASP A 117 -2.62 -13.69 -10.47
C ASP A 117 -1.34 -13.28 -11.20
N LEU A 118 -0.45 -12.64 -10.44
CA LEU A 118 0.90 -12.33 -10.87
C LEU A 118 1.87 -13.06 -9.96
N SER A 119 3.05 -13.38 -10.50
CA SER A 119 4.14 -13.89 -9.66
C SER A 119 4.68 -12.81 -8.71
N ASP A 120 5.31 -13.23 -7.61
CA ASP A 120 5.97 -12.33 -6.65
C ASP A 120 6.92 -11.34 -7.35
N ALA A 121 7.70 -11.83 -8.32
CA ALA A 121 8.63 -11.00 -9.10
C ALA A 121 7.90 -9.93 -9.92
N GLU A 122 6.72 -10.25 -10.46
CA GLU A 122 5.90 -9.32 -11.22
C GLU A 122 5.17 -8.30 -10.34
N LEU A 123 4.76 -8.69 -9.14
CA LEU A 123 4.22 -7.77 -8.13
C LEU A 123 5.28 -6.76 -7.69
N VAL A 124 6.45 -7.26 -7.30
CA VAL A 124 7.61 -6.43 -6.91
C VAL A 124 8.02 -5.49 -8.04
N ALA A 125 8.12 -5.99 -9.28
CA ALA A 125 8.49 -5.16 -10.42
C ALA A 125 7.49 -4.04 -10.68
N ARG A 126 6.18 -4.29 -10.54
CA ARG A 126 5.14 -3.25 -10.70
C ARG A 126 5.22 -2.19 -9.59
N MET A 127 5.44 -2.60 -8.34
CA MET A 127 5.65 -1.66 -7.22
C MET A 127 6.88 -0.79 -7.46
N GLN A 128 8.02 -1.40 -7.82
CA GLN A 128 9.26 -0.69 -8.09
C GLN A 128 9.14 0.26 -9.30
N ALA A 129 8.44 -0.15 -10.36
CA ALA A 129 8.20 0.69 -11.52
C ALA A 129 7.37 1.94 -11.15
N ALA A 130 6.32 1.79 -10.33
CA ALA A 130 5.54 2.92 -9.84
C ALA A 130 6.41 3.89 -9.02
N GLN A 131 7.27 3.36 -8.14
CA GLN A 131 8.18 4.20 -7.35
C GLN A 131 9.24 4.90 -8.21
N ALA A 132 9.82 4.21 -9.19
CA ALA A 132 10.77 4.81 -10.12
C ALA A 132 10.12 5.97 -10.92
N ALA A 133 8.88 5.81 -11.34
CA ALA A 133 8.12 6.87 -12.01
C ALA A 133 7.88 8.08 -11.09
N ALA A 134 7.44 7.85 -9.84
CA ALA A 134 7.24 8.90 -8.85
C ALA A 134 8.55 9.66 -8.53
N VAL A 135 9.65 8.92 -8.35
CA VAL A 135 11.00 9.50 -8.18
C VAL A 135 11.37 10.38 -9.37
N GLY A 136 11.16 9.90 -10.61
CA GLY A 136 11.43 10.67 -11.82
C GLY A 136 10.63 11.98 -11.88
N GLN A 137 9.34 11.92 -11.52
CA GLN A 137 8.47 13.10 -11.46
C GLN A 137 8.95 14.11 -10.41
N LEU A 138 9.27 13.66 -9.20
CA LEU A 138 9.75 14.53 -8.12
C LEU A 138 11.07 15.21 -8.46
N LEU A 139 12.01 14.48 -9.05
CA LEU A 139 13.27 15.06 -9.54
C LEU A 139 13.01 16.09 -10.65
N GLY A 140 12.09 15.80 -11.58
CA GLY A 140 11.67 16.76 -12.62
C GLY A 140 11.01 18.03 -12.07
N GLN A 141 10.37 17.94 -10.91
CA GLN A 141 9.80 19.08 -10.17
C GLN A 141 10.84 19.83 -9.30
N GLY A 142 12.11 19.42 -9.34
CA GLY A 142 13.20 20.07 -8.61
C GLY A 142 13.40 19.57 -7.18
N ALA A 143 12.89 18.39 -6.82
CA ALA A 143 13.27 17.74 -5.57
C ALA A 143 14.77 17.41 -5.57
N GLN A 144 15.44 17.61 -4.43
CA GLN A 144 16.86 17.29 -4.32
C GLN A 144 17.07 15.77 -4.28
N PRO A 145 18.02 15.20 -5.05
CA PRO A 145 18.25 13.76 -5.11
C PRO A 145 18.50 13.09 -3.75
N GLU A 146 19.20 13.79 -2.84
CA GLU A 146 19.48 13.27 -1.49
C GLU A 146 18.21 13.19 -0.63
N VAL A 147 17.33 14.19 -0.74
CA VAL A 147 16.04 14.19 -0.04
C VAL A 147 15.16 13.05 -0.54
N VAL A 148 15.12 12.83 -1.86
CA VAL A 148 14.37 11.71 -2.46
C VAL A 148 14.93 10.36 -2.00
N ARG A 149 16.26 10.18 -2.02
CA ARG A 149 16.90 8.94 -1.56
C ARG A 149 16.57 8.62 -0.11
N ARG A 150 16.65 9.62 0.78
CA ARG A 150 16.30 9.46 2.19
C ARG A 150 14.82 9.10 2.37
N ALA A 151 13.93 9.80 1.66
CA ALA A 151 12.50 9.55 1.69
C ALA A 151 12.13 8.14 1.18
N CYS A 152 12.80 7.61 0.16
CA CYS A 152 12.58 6.23 -0.27
C CYS A 152 12.82 5.22 0.86
N ARG A 153 13.88 5.40 1.65
CA ARG A 153 14.19 4.49 2.77
C ARG A 153 13.21 4.63 3.92
N THR A 154 12.86 5.86 4.27
CA THR A 154 12.03 6.13 5.47
C THR A 154 10.53 5.99 5.22
N ALA A 155 10.02 6.45 4.07
CA ALA A 155 8.59 6.49 3.77
C ALA A 155 8.07 5.22 3.08
N LEU A 156 8.93 4.53 2.33
CA LEU A 156 8.57 3.33 1.57
C LEU A 156 9.12 2.04 2.18
N HIS A 157 9.95 2.13 3.22
CA HIS A 157 10.66 0.99 3.80
C HIS A 157 11.53 0.23 2.77
N ALA A 158 11.99 0.94 1.73
CA ALA A 158 12.82 0.36 0.66
C ALA A 158 14.27 0.09 1.13
N PRO A 159 14.97 -0.88 0.51
CA PRO A 159 16.37 -1.21 0.84
C PRO A 159 17.38 -0.05 0.64
#